data_AF-A0A1S6FKG4-F1
#
_entry.id   AF-A0A1S6FKG4-F1
#
_cell.length_a   1.000
_cell.length_b   1.000
_cell.length_c   1.000
_cell.angle_alpha   90.00
_cell.angle_beta   90.00
_cell.angle_gamma   90.00
#
_symmetry.space_group_name_H-M   'P 1'
#
loop_
_entity.id
_entity.type
_entity.pdbx_description
1 polymer ?
#
loop_
_entity_poly.entity_id
_entity_poly.type
_entity_poly.pdbx_seq_one_letter_code
_entity_poly.pdbx_strand_id
1 'polypeptide(L)' 'MHAGRIVAAVLLPPLGVYLARGAGREFAIACGLTVLGFLPGVAFAVWTVIRDERRHHGLQEPVPA' A
#
# COMPACT_ATOMS: atom_id res chain seq x y z
N MET A 1 21.22 7.22 14.73
CA MET A 1 19.88 7.84 14.61
C MET A 1 18.98 6.81 13.93
N HIS A 2 17.95 6.33 14.62
CA HIS A 2 17.31 5.06 14.30
C HIS A 2 16.25 5.17 13.18
N ALA A 3 16.68 5.49 11.96
CA ALA A 3 15.79 5.55 10.81
C ALA A 3 15.07 4.20 10.57
N GLY A 4 15.76 3.07 10.78
CA GLY A 4 15.18 1.73 10.63
C GLY A 4 14.04 1.42 11.61
N ARG A 5 14.03 2.00 12.82
CA ARG A 5 12.94 1.81 13.80
C ARG A 5 11.67 2.55 13.37
N ILE A 6 11.82 3.69 12.69
CA ILE A 6 10.71 4.49 12.18
C ILE A 6 10.08 3.77 10.97
N VAL A 7 10.89 3.24 10.05
CA VAL A 7 10.39 2.47 8.91
C VAL A 7 9.69 1.19 9.36
N ALA A 8 10.26 0.45 10.32
CA ALA A 8 9.61 -0.73 10.90
C ALA A 8 8.32 -0.37 11.67
N ALA A 9 8.27 0.77 12.37
CA ALA A 9 7.07 1.24 13.05
C ALA A 9 6.00 1.82 12.10
N VAL A 10 6.37 2.29 10.92
CA VAL A 10 5.45 2.80 9.88
C VAL A 10 4.93 1.67 8.98
N LEU A 11 5.68 0.59 8.83
CA LEU A 11 5.20 -0.64 8.17
C LEU A 11 4.46 -1.58 9.13
N LEU A 12 4.75 -1.51 10.43
CA LEU A 12 4.06 -2.24 11.50
C LEU A 12 3.45 -1.32 12.59
N PRO A 13 2.72 -0.24 12.21
CA PRO A 13 2.14 0.72 13.13
C PRO A 13 1.22 0.10 14.18
N PRO A 14 0.37 -0.90 13.86
CA PRO A 14 -0.42 -1.55 14.90
C PRO A 14 0.44 -2.31 15.91
N LEU A 15 1.55 -2.94 15.52
CA LEU A 15 2.38 -3.67 16.48
C LEU A 15 3.14 -2.73 17.43
N GLY A 16 3.61 -1.58 16.94
CA GLY A 16 4.23 -0.55 17.79
C GLY A 16 3.26 0.03 18.82
N VAL A 17 2.01 0.28 18.42
CA VAL A 17 0.95 0.76 19.33
C VAL A 17 0.50 -0.34 20.29
N TYR A 18 0.41 -1.59 19.82
CA TYR A 18 0.08 -2.74 20.67
C TYR A 18 1.12 -2.96 21.78
N LEU A 19 2.41 -2.87 21.46
CA LEU A 19 3.49 -3.02 22.44
C LEU A 19 3.56 -1.83 23.42
N ALA A 20 3.19 -0.62 22.99
CA ALA A 20 3.27 0.58 23.82
C ALA A 20 2.01 0.85 24.66
N ARG A 21 0.82 0.48 24.16
CA ARG A 21 -0.48 0.81 24.79
C ARG A 21 -1.42 -0.40 24.95
N GLY A 22 -1.04 -1.58 24.48
CA GLY A 22 -1.87 -2.80 24.52
C GLY A 22 -2.95 -2.86 23.42
N ALA A 23 -3.85 -3.86 23.49
CA ALA A 23 -5.04 -3.99 22.62
C ALA A 23 -6.15 -2.99 23.02
N GLY A 24 -5.81 -1.70 22.99
CA GLY A 24 -6.72 -0.61 23.31
C GLY A 24 -7.35 0.04 22.09
N ARG A 25 -8.08 1.14 22.34
CA ARG A 25 -8.70 1.96 21.29
C ARG A 25 -7.66 2.54 20.33
N GLU A 26 -6.46 2.87 20.80
CA GLU A 26 -5.39 3.37 19.94
C GLU A 26 -4.88 2.32 18.94
N PHE A 27 -4.86 1.04 19.31
CA PHE A 27 -4.51 -0.05 18.40
C PHE A 27 -5.56 -0.18 17.28
N ALA A 28 -6.84 -0.11 17.62
CA ALA A 28 -7.93 -0.15 16.65
C ALA A 28 -7.90 1.04 15.69
N ILE A 29 -7.61 2.25 16.19
CA ILE A 29 -7.45 3.45 15.34
C ILE A 29 -6.24 3.29 14.41
N ALA A 30 -5.09 2.81 14.91
CA ALA A 30 -3.90 2.57 14.09
C ALA A 30 -4.14 1.52 12.99
N CYS A 31 -4.83 0.42 13.30
CA CYS A 31 -5.27 -0.56 12.32
C CYS A 31 -6.21 0.07 11.28
N GLY A 32 -7.21 0.84 11.72
CA GLY A 32 -8.15 1.51 10.84
C GLY A 32 -7.47 2.47 9.86
N LEU A 33 -6.57 3.33 10.34
CA LEU A 33 -5.81 4.24 9.48
C LEU A 33 -4.91 3.50 8.49
N THR A 34 -4.32 2.38 8.91
CA THR A 34 -3.46 1.57 8.03
C THR A 34 -4.28 0.97 6.90
N VAL A 35 -5.44 0.38 7.19
CA VAL A 35 -6.35 -0.17 6.18
C VAL A 35 -6.89 0.94 5.27
N LEU A 36 -7.27 2.08 5.84
CA LEU A 36 -7.83 3.21 5.09
C LEU A 36 -6.82 3.85 4.13
N GLY A 37 -5.53 3.87 4.47
CA GLY A 37 -4.47 4.35 3.57
C GLY A 37 -3.98 3.29 2.57
N PHE A 38 -4.00 2.01 2.97
CA PHE A 38 -3.48 0.91 2.16
C PHE A 38 -4.42 0.50 1.04
N LEU A 39 -5.73 0.34 1.31
CA LEU A 39 -6.74 0.00 0.29
C LEU A 39 -6.74 0.94 -0.93
N PRO A 40 -6.81 2.28 -0.77
CA PRO A 40 -6.80 3.18 -1.91
C PRO A 40 -5.46 3.15 -2.65
N GLY A 41 -4.34 2.98 -1.95
CA GLY A 41 -3.02 2.84 -2.57
C GLY A 41 -2.92 1.59 -3.46
N VAL A 42 -3.38 0.45 -2.97
CA VAL A 42 -3.42 -0.80 -3.74
C VAL A 42 -4.38 -0.70 -4.93
N ALA A 43 -5.58 -0.16 -4.72
CA ALA A 43 -6.56 0.04 -5.80
C ALA A 43 -5.99 0.94 -6.91
N PHE A 44 -5.30 2.03 -6.53
CA PHE A 44 -4.66 2.93 -7.48
C PHE A 44 -3.52 2.26 -8.27
N ALA A 45 -2.69 1.46 -7.60
CA ALA A 45 -1.62 0.71 -8.24
C ALA A 45 -2.17 -0.31 -9.24
N VAL A 46 -3.18 -1.09 -8.83
CA VAL A 46 -3.86 -2.07 -9.71
C VAL A 46 -4.50 -1.39 -10.91
N TRP A 47 -5.24 -0.28 -10.71
CA TRP A 47 -5.85 0.47 -11.81
C TRP A 47 -4.82 1.01 -12.79
N THR A 48 -3.68 1.49 -12.29
CA THR A 48 -2.60 2.01 -13.13
C THR A 48 -1.99 0.91 -14.00
N VAL A 49 -1.67 -0.25 -13.42
CA VAL A 49 -1.10 -1.40 -14.13
C VAL A 49 -2.08 -1.93 -15.21
N ILE A 50 -3.36 -2.09 -14.87
CA ILE A 50 -4.37 -2.56 -15.82
C ILE A 50 -4.54 -1.57 -16.98
N ARG A 51 -4.46 -0.27 -16.72
CA ARG A 51 -4.57 0.76 -17.76
C ARG A 51 -3.34 0.80 -18.67
N ASP A 52 -2.16 0.53 -18.13
CA ASP A 52 -0.89 0.50 -18.86
C ASP A 52 -0.82 -0.66 -19.86
N GLU A 53 -1.25 -1.86 -19.45
CA GLU A 53 -1.29 -3.07 -20.28
C GLU A 53 -2.10 -2.88 -21.58
N ARG A 54 -3.20 -2.11 -21.50
CA ARG A 54 -4.09 -1.82 -22.64
C ARG A 54 -3.43 -0.97 -23.72
N ARG A 55 -2.33 -0.27 -23.41
CA ARG A 55 -1.58 0.55 -24.37
C ARG A 55 -0.54 -0.23 -25.15
N HIS A 56 -0.01 -1.32 -24.59
CA HIS A 56 1.02 -2.14 -25.24
C HIS A 56 0.42 -3.21 -26.16
N HIS A 57 -0.74 -3.78 -25.81
CA HIS A 57 -1.39 -4.81 -26.63
C HIS A 57 -2.15 -4.28 -27.86
N GLY A 58 -2.23 -2.95 -28.03
CA GLY A 58 -2.92 -2.27 -29.14
C GLY A 58 -2.01 -1.57 -30.16
N LEU A 59 -0.69 -1.67 -30.02
CA LEU A 59 0.31 -1.08 -30.94
C LEU A 59 1.22 -2.15 -31.56
N GLN A 60 0.73 -3.38 -31.64
CA GLN A 60 1.42 -4.54 -32.22
C GLN A 60 0.59 -5.14 -33.35
N GLU A 61 0.06 -4.30 -34.23
CA GLU A 61 -0.32 -4.74 -35.56
C GLU A 61 0.98 -4.90 -36.37
N PRO A 62 1.36 -6.10 -36.83
CA PRO A 62 2.44 -6.24 -37.79
C PRO A 62 2.03 -5.51 -39.06
N VAL A 63 2.81 -4.48 -39.45
CA VAL A 63 2.64 -3.82 -40.75
C VAL A 63 2.80 -4.90 -41.83
N PRO A 64 1.77 -5.19 -42.64
CA PRO A 64 1.90 -6.13 -43.74
C PRO A 64 2.91 -5.55 -44.74
N ALA A 65 3.98 -6.31 -44.98
CA ALA A 65 5.03 -6.02 -45.95
C ALA A 65 4.54 -6.27 -47.39
#